data_AF-A0A9E3GLG4-F1
#
_entry.id   AF-A0A9E3GLG4-F1
#
_cell.length_a   1.000
_cell.length_b   1.000
_cell.length_c   1.000
_cell.angle_alpha   90.00
_cell.angle_beta   90.00
_cell.angle_gamma   90.00
#
_symmetry.space_group_name_H-M   'P 1'
#
loop_
_entity.id
_entity.type
_entity.pdbx_description
1 polymer ?
#
loop_
_entity_poly.entity_id
_entity_poly.type
_entity_poly.pdbx_seq_one_letter_code
_entity_poly.pdbx_strand_id
1 'polypeptide(L)'
;MSLPMPHLSDRRFLVLHALRLKGVAEAPCVAVATGLDEDEVEAIVTGLAVDGLVEHRPGALVGWAPTALGRKHDDVEVAEELQASSSRAVVEGAYRDFLELNPELLAACAAWQLRRAEDHDDGDGQGAAPPVANDHTDRAYDVGVVARLVEVHRRAQPVLDTLAGALARFAPYRSRLTHALARVTAGEGDWFTRPVLDSYHSVWFELHQDLLETLGLERGA
;
A
#
# COMPACT_ATOMS: atom_id res chain seq x y z
N MET A 1 -19.11 13.91 23.14
CA MET A 1 -19.20 14.21 21.70
C MET A 1 -19.01 12.89 20.97
N SER A 2 -20.00 12.41 20.21
CA SER A 2 -19.80 11.24 19.36
C SER A 2 -18.69 11.56 18.36
N LEU A 3 -17.69 10.70 18.26
CA LEU A 3 -16.71 10.78 17.18
C LEU A 3 -17.51 10.72 15.86
N PRO A 4 -17.23 11.60 14.89
CA PRO A 4 -17.89 11.52 13.58
C PRO A 4 -17.66 10.12 13.00
N MET A 5 -18.73 9.51 12.48
CA MET A 5 -18.62 8.23 11.80
C MET A 5 -17.87 8.43 10.47
N PRO A 6 -16.99 7.48 10.09
CA PRO A 6 -16.26 7.60 8.84
C PRO A 6 -17.22 7.57 7.65
N HIS A 7 -16.87 8.30 6.59
CA HIS A 7 -17.63 8.24 5.35
C HIS A 7 -17.54 6.84 4.74
N LEU A 8 -18.68 6.28 4.36
CA LEU A 8 -18.75 4.98 3.71
C LEU A 8 -18.78 5.18 2.20
N SER A 9 -17.80 4.60 1.53
CA SER A 9 -17.70 4.55 0.08
C SER A 9 -18.81 3.68 -0.52
N ASP A 10 -19.25 4.01 -1.73
CA ASP A 10 -20.04 3.08 -2.53
C ASP A 10 -19.24 1.79 -2.81
N ARG A 11 -19.88 0.62 -2.70
CA ARG A 11 -19.19 -0.67 -2.82
C ARG A 11 -18.66 -0.92 -4.24
N ARG A 12 -19.36 -0.42 -5.26
CA ARG A 12 -18.94 -0.55 -6.65
C ARG A 12 -17.69 0.29 -6.91
N PHE A 13 -17.68 1.51 -6.41
CA PHE A 13 -16.50 2.37 -6.39
C PHE A 13 -15.33 1.70 -5.67
N LEU A 14 -15.53 1.15 -4.46
CA LEU A 14 -14.45 0.47 -3.70
C LEU A 14 -13.75 -0.63 -4.51
N VAL A 15 -14.51 -1.46 -5.21
CA VAL A 15 -13.98 -2.56 -6.02
C VAL A 15 -13.22 -2.02 -7.24
N LEU A 16 -13.76 -1.02 -7.94
CA LEU A 16 -13.08 -0.39 -9.07
C LEU A 16 -11.77 0.29 -8.62
N HIS A 17 -11.81 0.99 -7.50
CA HIS A 17 -10.66 1.68 -6.93
C HIS A 17 -9.58 0.72 -6.48
N ALA A 18 -9.94 -0.38 -5.79
CA ALA A 18 -8.98 -1.41 -5.43
C ALA A 18 -8.29 -2.04 -6.66
N LEU A 19 -9.03 -2.26 -7.75
CA LEU A 19 -8.46 -2.74 -9.02
C LEU A 19 -7.54 -1.71 -9.66
N ARG A 20 -7.85 -0.41 -9.55
CA ARG A 20 -6.97 0.67 -9.99
C ARG A 20 -5.65 0.69 -9.25
N LEU A 21 -5.69 0.60 -7.93
CA LEU A 21 -4.49 0.61 -7.09
C LEU A 21 -3.61 -0.63 -7.31
N LYS A 22 -4.23 -1.80 -7.54
CA LYS A 22 -3.50 -3.06 -7.78
C LYS A 22 -3.04 -3.24 -9.22
N GLY A 23 -3.68 -2.59 -10.18
CA GLY A 23 -3.43 -2.74 -11.61
C GLY A 23 -4.06 -4.02 -12.21
N VAL A 24 -3.70 -5.20 -11.68
CA VAL A 24 -4.32 -6.48 -12.05
C VAL A 24 -4.52 -7.32 -10.78
N ALA A 25 -5.74 -7.78 -10.51
CA ALA A 25 -6.02 -8.62 -9.35
C ALA A 25 -7.23 -9.55 -9.53
N GLU A 26 -7.20 -10.70 -8.86
CA GLU A 26 -8.34 -11.60 -8.75
C GLU A 26 -9.27 -11.17 -7.60
N ALA A 27 -10.50 -11.68 -7.58
CA ALA A 27 -11.52 -11.33 -6.59
C ALA A 27 -11.06 -11.53 -5.13
N PRO A 28 -10.35 -12.63 -4.75
CA PRO A 28 -9.85 -12.79 -3.38
C PRO A 28 -8.91 -11.65 -2.95
N CYS A 29 -8.03 -11.20 -3.86
CA CYS A 29 -7.10 -10.10 -3.58
C CYS A 29 -7.83 -8.76 -3.39
N VAL A 30 -8.91 -8.54 -4.13
CA VAL A 30 -9.76 -7.34 -4.01
C VAL A 30 -10.60 -7.39 -2.73
N ALA A 31 -11.13 -8.56 -2.36
CA ALA A 31 -11.84 -8.78 -1.10
C ALA A 31 -10.96 -8.44 0.12
N VAL A 32 -9.71 -8.92 0.14
CA VAL A 32 -8.74 -8.54 1.19
C VAL A 32 -8.47 -7.03 1.23
N ALA A 33 -8.36 -6.38 0.06
CA ALA A 33 -8.04 -4.96 -0.01
C ALA A 33 -9.20 -4.06 0.42
N THR A 34 -10.44 -4.47 0.14
CA THR A 34 -11.66 -3.69 0.41
C THR A 34 -12.33 -4.06 1.73
N GLY A 35 -12.06 -5.26 2.26
CA GLY A 35 -12.78 -5.83 3.39
C GLY A 35 -14.19 -6.35 3.06
N LEU A 36 -14.55 -6.43 1.78
CA LEU A 36 -15.80 -7.01 1.30
C LEU A 36 -15.71 -8.54 1.24
N ASP A 37 -16.88 -9.19 1.15
CA ASP A 37 -16.97 -10.62 0.90
C ASP A 37 -16.56 -10.97 -0.54
N GLU A 38 -15.96 -12.15 -0.74
CA GLU A 38 -15.45 -12.58 -2.04
C GLU A 38 -16.58 -12.73 -3.07
N ASP A 39 -17.70 -13.34 -2.71
CA ASP A 39 -18.85 -13.52 -3.61
C ASP A 39 -19.45 -12.17 -4.01
N GLU A 40 -19.45 -11.21 -3.08
CA GLU A 40 -19.88 -9.84 -3.34
C GLU A 40 -18.93 -9.12 -4.33
N VAL A 41 -17.62 -9.27 -4.14
CA VAL A 41 -16.63 -8.72 -5.06
C VAL A 41 -16.79 -9.32 -6.46
N GLU A 42 -16.98 -10.62 -6.58
CA GLU A 42 -17.19 -11.28 -7.88
C GLU A 42 -18.43 -10.75 -8.61
N ALA A 43 -19.53 -10.58 -7.89
CA ALA A 43 -20.75 -10.00 -8.44
C ALA A 43 -20.54 -8.56 -8.93
N ILE A 44 -19.84 -7.73 -8.13
CA ILE A 44 -19.55 -6.34 -8.49
C ILE A 44 -18.62 -6.26 -9.70
N VAL A 45 -17.53 -7.03 -9.72
CA VAL A 45 -16.57 -7.07 -10.82
C VAL A 45 -17.25 -7.51 -12.12
N THR A 46 -18.15 -8.48 -12.06
CA THR A 46 -18.94 -8.91 -13.22
C THR A 46 -19.80 -7.76 -13.77
N GLY A 47 -20.44 -6.98 -12.89
CA GLY A 47 -21.18 -5.78 -13.28
C GLY A 47 -20.27 -4.71 -13.89
N LEU A 48 -19.11 -4.44 -13.29
CA LEU A 48 -18.12 -3.49 -13.82
C LEU A 48 -17.63 -3.91 -15.21
N ALA A 49 -17.51 -5.22 -15.47
CA ALA A 49 -17.08 -5.76 -16.75
C ALA A 49 -18.15 -5.58 -17.84
N VAL A 50 -19.43 -5.80 -17.49
CA VAL A 50 -20.57 -5.52 -18.40
C VAL A 50 -20.59 -4.05 -18.82
N ASP A 51 -20.29 -3.15 -17.90
CA ASP A 51 -20.23 -1.71 -18.16
C ASP A 51 -18.93 -1.26 -18.87
N GLY A 52 -18.02 -2.20 -19.16
CA GLY A 52 -16.74 -1.92 -19.83
C GLY A 52 -15.72 -1.16 -18.97
N LEU A 53 -15.93 -1.10 -17.66
CA LEU A 53 -15.03 -0.42 -16.71
C LEU A 53 -13.84 -1.28 -16.32
N VAL A 54 -13.98 -2.60 -16.36
CA VAL A 54 -12.89 -3.55 -16.13
C VAL A 54 -12.84 -4.59 -17.23
N GLU A 55 -11.68 -5.22 -17.41
CA GLU A 55 -11.49 -6.33 -18.34
C GLU A 55 -10.67 -7.44 -17.68
N HIS A 56 -10.97 -8.69 -18.03
CA HIS A 56 -10.19 -9.83 -17.55
C HIS A 56 -8.92 -9.98 -18.39
N ARG A 57 -7.76 -9.93 -17.73
CA ARG A 57 -6.43 -10.04 -18.33
C ARG A 57 -5.89 -11.47 -18.18
N PRO A 58 -5.64 -12.19 -19.28
CA PRO A 58 -4.84 -13.41 -19.23
C PRO A 58 -3.34 -13.08 -19.21
N GLY A 59 -2.51 -13.98 -18.70
CA GLY A 59 -1.04 -13.85 -18.79
C GLY A 59 -0.31 -14.23 -17.51
N ALA A 60 0.87 -13.62 -17.30
CA ALA A 60 1.70 -13.88 -16.12
C ALA A 60 1.08 -13.36 -14.81
N LEU A 61 0.26 -12.31 -14.90
CA LEU A 61 -0.65 -11.87 -13.84
C LEU A 61 -2.07 -12.04 -14.41
N VAL A 62 -2.83 -12.94 -13.80
CA VAL A 62 -4.21 -13.23 -14.19
C VAL A 62 -5.14 -12.46 -13.25
N GLY A 63 -6.22 -11.90 -13.80
CA GLY A 63 -7.26 -11.25 -13.02
C GLY A 63 -7.92 -10.11 -13.75
N TRP A 64 -8.60 -9.24 -13.00
CA TRP A 64 -9.29 -8.08 -13.51
C TRP A 64 -8.41 -6.84 -13.47
N ALA A 65 -8.56 -5.97 -14.45
CA ALA A 65 -7.85 -4.70 -14.54
C ALA A 65 -8.83 -3.60 -14.99
N PRO A 66 -8.69 -2.35 -14.51
CA PRO A 66 -9.51 -1.25 -15.02
C PRO A 66 -9.15 -0.96 -16.47
N THR A 67 -10.17 -0.71 -17.28
CA THR A 67 -10.00 -0.18 -18.63
C THR A 67 -9.62 1.31 -18.58
N ALA A 68 -9.35 1.92 -19.73
CA ALA A 68 -9.19 3.38 -19.79
C ALA A 68 -10.48 4.12 -19.39
N LEU A 69 -11.65 3.53 -19.63
CA LEU A 69 -12.93 4.08 -19.18
C LEU A 69 -13.07 3.93 -17.66
N GLY A 70 -12.74 2.75 -17.11
CA GLY A 70 -12.74 2.50 -15.67
C GLY A 70 -11.87 3.47 -14.88
N ARG A 71 -10.65 3.75 -15.35
CA ARG A 71 -9.78 4.75 -14.70
C ARG A 71 -10.39 6.15 -14.66
N LYS A 72 -11.00 6.60 -15.76
CA LYS A 72 -11.67 7.91 -15.80
C LYS A 72 -12.91 7.96 -14.91
N HIS A 73 -13.63 6.85 -14.80
CA HIS A 73 -14.78 6.73 -13.91
C HIS A 73 -14.34 6.84 -12.45
N ASP A 74 -13.29 6.11 -12.10
CA ASP A 74 -12.69 6.14 -10.77
C ASP A 74 -12.14 7.54 -10.41
N ASP A 75 -11.48 8.24 -11.34
CA ASP A 75 -11.02 9.64 -11.13
C ASP A 75 -12.15 10.56 -10.66
N VAL A 76 -13.36 10.35 -11.19
CA VAL A 76 -14.54 11.13 -10.83
C VAL A 76 -15.06 10.69 -9.46
N GLU A 77 -15.24 9.39 -9.23
CA GLU A 77 -15.79 8.87 -7.98
C GLU A 77 -14.90 9.17 -6.77
N VAL A 78 -13.58 9.07 -6.90
CA VAL A 78 -12.65 9.39 -5.79
C VAL A 78 -12.70 10.88 -5.43
N ALA A 79 -12.82 11.77 -6.42
CA ALA A 79 -12.95 13.20 -6.20
C ALA A 79 -14.31 13.56 -5.58
N GLU A 80 -15.39 12.91 -6.04
CA GLU A 80 -16.74 13.08 -5.50
C GLU A 80 -16.83 12.60 -4.05
N GLU A 81 -16.22 11.47 -3.71
CA GLU A 81 -16.15 10.97 -2.33
C GLU A 81 -15.42 11.96 -1.41
N LEU A 82 -14.25 12.45 -1.82
CA LEU A 82 -13.49 13.39 -1.00
C LEU A 82 -14.27 14.69 -0.77
N GLN A 83 -15.02 15.14 -1.78
CA GLN A 83 -15.88 16.31 -1.67
C GLN A 83 -17.08 16.04 -0.76
N ALA A 84 -17.78 14.92 -0.94
CA ALA A 84 -18.98 14.55 -0.18
C ALA A 84 -18.68 14.32 1.31
N SER A 85 -17.53 13.72 1.60
CA SER A 85 -17.03 13.48 2.96
C SER A 85 -16.50 14.75 3.65
N SER A 86 -16.28 15.84 2.91
CA SER A 86 -15.62 17.06 3.41
C SER A 86 -14.30 16.79 4.14
N SER A 87 -13.60 15.71 3.76
CA SER A 87 -12.45 15.17 4.50
C SER A 87 -11.09 15.62 3.97
N ARG A 88 -11.05 16.46 2.92
CA ARG A 88 -9.82 16.93 2.27
C ARG A 88 -8.74 17.39 3.24
N ALA A 89 -9.07 18.28 4.18
CA ALA A 89 -8.09 18.80 5.13
C ALA A 89 -7.50 17.72 6.06
N VAL A 90 -8.30 16.72 6.42
CA VAL A 90 -7.87 15.58 7.26
C VAL A 90 -6.92 14.69 6.46
N VAL A 91 -7.29 14.35 5.22
CA VAL A 91 -6.46 13.52 4.33
C VAL A 91 -5.14 14.22 3.99
N GLU A 92 -5.15 15.53 3.72
CA GLU A 92 -3.93 16.31 3.47
C GLU A 92 -3.00 16.35 4.69
N GLY A 93 -3.56 16.42 5.91
CA GLY A 93 -2.80 16.31 7.15
C GLY A 93 -2.14 14.96 7.31
N ALA A 94 -2.93 13.89 7.20
CA ALA A 94 -2.42 12.53 7.28
C ALA A 94 -1.41 12.20 6.17
N TYR A 95 -1.56 12.77 4.97
CA TYR A 95 -0.58 12.61 3.89
C TYR A 95 0.77 13.26 4.22
N ARG A 96 0.77 14.44 4.86
CA ARG A 96 2.04 15.04 5.35
C ARG A 96 2.71 14.17 6.39
N ASP A 97 1.96 13.68 7.37
CA ASP A 97 2.50 12.79 8.41
C ASP A 97 3.02 11.47 7.81
N PHE A 98 2.31 10.92 6.81
CA PHE A 98 2.76 9.77 6.03
C PHE A 98 4.10 10.04 5.31
N LEU A 99 4.25 11.23 4.70
CA LEU A 99 5.48 11.60 4.00
C LEU A 99 6.68 11.76 4.93
N GLU A 100 6.49 12.08 6.21
CA GLU A 100 7.58 12.06 7.20
C GLU A 100 8.10 10.64 7.46
N LEU A 101 7.23 9.63 7.39
CA LEU A 101 7.56 8.22 7.63
C LEU A 101 8.10 7.51 6.38
N ASN A 102 7.69 7.95 5.19
CA ASN A 102 7.97 7.27 3.94
C ASN A 102 9.49 7.10 3.66
N PRO A 103 10.36 8.11 3.86
CA PRO A 103 11.81 7.93 3.70
C PRO A 103 12.41 6.89 4.64
N GLU A 104 11.92 6.81 5.89
CA GLU A 104 12.38 5.84 6.88
C GLU A 104 12.01 4.41 6.46
N LEU A 105 10.78 4.20 5.97
CA LEU A 105 10.39 2.91 5.42
C LEU A 105 11.23 2.52 4.20
N LEU A 106 11.40 3.44 3.24
CA LEU A 106 12.18 3.17 2.04
C LEU A 106 13.64 2.82 2.39
N ALA A 107 14.21 3.49 3.39
CA ALA A 107 15.53 3.14 3.90
C ALA A 107 15.57 1.75 4.55
N ALA A 108 14.52 1.35 5.28
CA ALA A 108 14.41 0.01 5.85
C ALA A 108 14.26 -1.07 4.76
N CYS A 109 13.44 -0.84 3.73
CA CYS A 109 13.32 -1.73 2.57
C CYS A 109 14.65 -1.86 1.82
N ALA A 110 15.34 -0.73 1.58
CA ALA A 110 16.64 -0.73 0.92
C ALA A 110 17.68 -1.50 1.74
N ALA A 111 17.72 -1.31 3.05
CA ALA A 111 18.61 -2.06 3.95
C ALA A 111 18.26 -3.55 4.01
N TRP A 112 16.97 -3.91 3.93
CA TRP A 112 16.53 -5.29 3.88
C TRP A 112 17.01 -6.00 2.62
N GLN A 113 16.97 -5.31 1.46
CA GLN A 113 17.32 -5.87 0.16
C GLN A 113 18.80 -5.81 -0.17
N LEU A 114 19.49 -4.74 0.23
CA LEU A 114 20.86 -4.42 -0.17
C LEU A 114 21.72 -4.05 1.04
N ARG A 115 22.87 -4.71 1.18
CA ARG A 115 23.93 -4.35 2.12
C ARG A 115 25.04 -3.62 1.39
N ARG A 116 25.60 -2.58 2.01
CA ARG A 116 26.93 -2.12 1.60
C ARG A 116 27.92 -3.18 2.04
N ALA A 117 28.83 -3.59 1.15
CA ALA A 117 29.95 -4.40 1.59
C ALA A 117 30.66 -3.66 2.73
N GLU A 118 31.14 -4.41 3.72
CA GLU A 118 32.00 -3.82 4.75
C GLU A 118 33.13 -3.08 4.03
N ASP A 119 33.42 -1.84 4.47
CA ASP A 119 34.54 -1.06 3.96
C ASP A 119 35.80 -1.88 4.25
N HIS A 120 36.20 -2.70 3.28
CA HIS A 120 37.56 -3.19 3.19
C HIS A 120 38.39 -1.93 2.96
N ASP A 121 38.93 -1.38 4.04
CA ASP A 121 39.94 -0.33 4.01
C ASP A 121 41.22 -0.96 3.46
N ASP A 122 41.25 -1.21 2.15
CA ASP A 122 42.40 -1.72 1.43
C ASP A 122 43.47 -0.60 1.23
N GLY A 123 43.26 0.58 1.84
CA GLY A 123 44.24 1.67 1.94
C GLY A 123 44.54 2.40 0.63
N ASP A 124 43.85 2.06 -0.44
CA ASP A 124 44.05 2.50 -1.82
C ASP A 124 43.07 3.58 -2.29
N GLY A 125 42.17 4.04 -1.42
CA GLY A 125 41.34 5.24 -1.66
C GLY A 125 40.33 5.09 -2.79
N GLN A 126 40.07 3.86 -3.24
CA GLN A 126 38.99 3.55 -4.18
C GLN A 126 37.67 3.52 -3.39
N GLY A 127 36.74 4.40 -3.76
CA GLY A 127 35.49 4.64 -3.03
C GLY A 127 34.64 3.39 -2.77
N ALA A 128 33.75 3.52 -1.78
CA ALA A 128 32.89 2.47 -1.24
C ALA A 128 32.41 1.46 -2.29
N ALA A 129 32.62 0.17 -2.01
CA ALA A 129 32.18 -0.93 -2.86
C ALA A 129 30.67 -0.84 -3.16
N PRO A 130 30.22 -1.31 -4.35
CA PRO A 130 28.81 -1.28 -4.71
C PRO A 130 27.97 -2.10 -3.73
N PRO A 131 26.71 -1.70 -3.46
CA PRO A 131 25.84 -2.48 -2.61
C PRO A 131 25.57 -3.86 -3.23
N VAL A 132 25.60 -4.88 -2.38
CA VAL A 132 25.32 -6.28 -2.73
C VAL A 132 23.98 -6.70 -2.14
N ALA A 133 23.34 -7.72 -2.71
CA ALA A 133 22.11 -8.27 -2.15
C ALA A 133 22.34 -8.74 -0.71
N ASN A 134 21.42 -8.42 0.20
CA ASN A 134 21.45 -8.97 1.55
C ASN A 134 21.17 -10.48 1.47
N ASP A 135 22.15 -11.29 1.83
CA ASP A 135 22.01 -12.76 1.84
C ASP A 135 21.36 -13.29 3.13
N HIS A 136 21.01 -12.39 4.06
CA HIS A 136 20.35 -12.70 5.33
C HIS A 136 21.13 -13.66 6.24
N THR A 137 22.47 -13.73 6.08
CA THR A 137 23.34 -14.52 6.96
C THR A 137 23.68 -13.81 8.27
N ASP A 138 23.68 -12.48 8.27
CA ASP A 138 23.85 -11.64 9.47
C ASP A 138 22.50 -11.41 10.17
N ARG A 139 22.19 -12.29 11.12
CA ARG A 139 20.93 -12.22 11.89
C ARG A 139 20.83 -10.96 12.76
N ALA A 140 21.95 -10.42 13.25
CA ALA A 140 21.92 -9.23 14.11
C ALA A 140 21.57 -7.98 13.28
N TYR A 141 22.13 -7.89 12.08
CA TYR A 141 21.77 -6.87 11.10
C TYR A 141 20.27 -6.92 10.76
N ASP A 142 19.76 -8.10 10.39
CA ASP A 142 18.35 -8.28 10.02
C ASP A 142 17.40 -7.91 11.16
N VAL A 143 17.70 -8.32 12.40
CA VAL A 143 16.93 -7.91 13.59
C VAL A 143 16.91 -6.39 13.73
N GLY A 144 18.04 -5.72 13.48
CA GLY A 144 18.13 -4.27 13.49
C GLY A 144 17.28 -3.60 12.41
N VAL A 145 17.19 -4.18 11.20
CA VAL A 145 16.34 -3.66 10.12
C VAL A 145 14.86 -3.87 10.44
N VAL A 146 14.48 -5.05 10.94
CA VAL A 146 13.10 -5.33 11.38
C VAL A 146 12.68 -4.42 12.53
N ALA A 147 13.56 -4.11 13.47
CA ALA A 147 13.27 -3.16 14.56
C ALA A 147 12.92 -1.76 14.04
N ARG A 148 13.59 -1.29 12.96
CA ARG A 148 13.23 -0.01 12.31
C ARG A 148 11.84 -0.07 11.67
N LEU A 149 11.51 -1.18 11.00
CA LEU A 149 10.17 -1.39 10.44
C LEU A 149 9.08 -1.35 11.52
N VAL A 150 9.32 -2.00 12.67
CA VAL A 150 8.41 -1.98 13.82
C VAL A 150 8.17 -0.56 14.31
N GLU A 151 9.22 0.26 14.40
CA GLU A 151 9.08 1.66 14.85
C GLU A 151 8.31 2.53 13.83
N VAL A 152 8.59 2.38 12.54
CA VAL A 152 7.80 3.03 11.48
C VAL A 152 6.33 2.63 11.57
N HIS A 153 6.06 1.33 11.75
CA HIS A 153 4.69 0.83 11.89
C HIS A 153 3.98 1.44 13.10
N ARG A 154 4.64 1.50 14.25
CA ARG A 154 4.09 2.11 15.47
C ARG A 154 3.70 3.57 15.24
N ARG A 155 4.54 4.35 14.55
CA ARG A 155 4.27 5.76 14.22
C ARG A 155 3.21 5.92 13.13
N ALA A 156 3.05 4.94 12.24
CA ALA A 156 2.02 4.95 11.21
C ALA A 156 0.61 4.69 11.76
N GLN A 157 0.45 3.98 12.89
CA GLN A 157 -0.85 3.67 13.49
C GLN A 157 -1.79 4.89 13.61
N PRO A 158 -1.40 6.01 14.24
CA PRO A 158 -2.27 7.19 14.34
C PRO A 158 -2.62 7.83 13.00
N VAL A 159 -1.74 7.75 12.00
CA VAL A 159 -2.01 8.22 10.63
C VAL A 159 -3.10 7.35 9.98
N LEU A 160 -2.98 6.03 10.11
CA LEU A 160 -3.96 5.07 9.62
C LEU A 160 -5.32 5.23 10.32
N ASP A 161 -5.32 5.44 11.63
CA ASP A 161 -6.55 5.66 12.40
C ASP A 161 -7.24 6.97 11.99
N THR A 162 -6.46 8.03 11.71
CA THR A 162 -6.97 9.32 11.22
C THR A 162 -7.61 9.17 9.84
N LEU A 163 -6.93 8.47 8.92
CA LEU A 163 -7.44 8.18 7.58
C LEU A 163 -8.72 7.35 7.62
N ALA A 164 -8.71 6.25 8.38
CA ALA A 164 -9.86 5.36 8.53
C ALA A 164 -11.06 6.03 9.23
N GLY A 165 -10.81 7.00 10.11
CA GLY A 165 -11.84 7.83 10.74
C GLY A 165 -12.47 8.85 9.80
N ALA A 166 -11.77 9.24 8.72
CA ALA A 166 -12.29 10.13 7.69
C ALA A 166 -13.04 9.36 6.60
N LEU A 167 -12.35 8.39 5.97
CA LEU A 167 -12.88 7.55 4.89
C LEU A 167 -12.69 6.08 5.27
N ALA A 168 -13.80 5.35 5.40
CA ALA A 168 -13.78 3.98 5.91
C ALA A 168 -12.93 3.02 5.05
N ARG A 169 -12.77 3.32 3.76
CA ARG A 169 -11.95 2.54 2.83
C ARG A 169 -10.46 2.47 3.17
N PHE A 170 -9.95 3.37 4.01
CA PHE A 170 -8.57 3.29 4.49
C PHE A 170 -8.39 2.27 5.64
N ALA A 171 -9.48 1.80 6.26
CA ALA A 171 -9.40 0.88 7.41
C ALA A 171 -8.66 -0.44 7.13
N PRO A 172 -8.81 -1.10 5.96
CA PRO A 172 -8.11 -2.35 5.67
C PRO A 172 -6.58 -2.25 5.73
N TYR A 173 -5.98 -1.10 5.39
CA TYR A 173 -4.52 -0.91 5.39
C TYR A 173 -3.89 -1.22 6.76
N ARG A 174 -4.55 -0.82 7.85
CA ARG A 174 -4.08 -1.11 9.21
C ARG A 174 -3.95 -2.61 9.45
N SER A 175 -4.98 -3.37 9.10
CA SER A 175 -5.01 -4.82 9.28
C SER A 175 -3.96 -5.53 8.42
N ARG A 176 -3.83 -5.10 7.16
CA ARG A 176 -2.89 -5.66 6.18
C ARG A 176 -1.43 -5.39 6.56
N LEU A 177 -1.09 -4.15 6.94
CA LEU A 177 0.25 -3.80 7.44
C LEU A 177 0.58 -4.55 8.73
N THR A 178 -0.38 -4.69 9.65
CA THR A 178 -0.19 -5.44 10.89
C THR A 178 0.07 -6.92 10.60
N HIS A 179 -0.68 -7.51 9.66
CA HIS A 179 -0.47 -8.90 9.24
C HIS A 179 0.92 -9.08 8.64
N ALA A 180 1.31 -8.25 7.66
CA ALA A 180 2.62 -8.33 7.04
C ALA A 180 3.75 -8.18 8.07
N LEU A 181 3.64 -7.23 9.01
CA LEU A 181 4.62 -7.06 10.08
C LEU A 181 4.71 -8.32 10.97
N ALA A 182 3.57 -8.91 11.34
CA ALA A 182 3.55 -10.13 12.14
C ALA A 182 4.32 -11.27 11.45
N ARG A 183 4.12 -11.45 10.14
CA ARG A 183 4.85 -12.45 9.33
C ARG A 183 6.35 -12.15 9.28
N VAL A 184 6.75 -10.89 9.07
CA VAL A 184 8.16 -10.48 9.12
C VAL A 184 8.78 -10.80 10.49
N THR A 185 8.12 -10.46 11.58
CA THR A 185 8.61 -10.73 12.94
C THR A 185 8.64 -12.22 13.29
N ALA A 186 7.83 -13.04 12.61
CA ALA A 186 7.87 -14.50 12.70
C ALA A 186 9.01 -15.13 11.89
N GLY A 187 9.81 -14.33 11.18
CA GLY A 187 10.96 -14.78 10.38
C GLY A 187 10.64 -15.03 8.90
N GLU A 188 9.44 -14.67 8.44
CA GLU A 188 9.06 -14.81 7.03
C GLU A 188 9.45 -13.56 6.24
N GLY A 189 10.74 -13.43 5.96
CA GLY A 189 11.37 -12.25 5.35
C GLY A 189 10.75 -11.78 4.03
N ASP A 190 10.15 -12.68 3.26
CA ASP A 190 9.43 -12.35 2.03
C ASP A 190 8.31 -11.31 2.26
N TRP A 191 7.67 -11.32 3.43
CA TRP A 191 6.62 -10.37 3.78
C TRP A 191 7.11 -8.94 4.00
N PHE A 192 8.42 -8.70 3.97
CA PHE A 192 8.96 -7.34 4.05
C PHE A 192 8.76 -6.60 2.72
N THR A 193 9.28 -7.16 1.62
CA THR A 193 9.38 -6.45 0.33
C THR A 193 8.91 -7.22 -0.90
N ARG A 194 8.48 -8.49 -0.79
CA ARG A 194 8.18 -9.32 -1.96
C ARG A 194 6.93 -8.81 -2.69
N PRO A 195 7.03 -8.34 -3.96
CA PRO A 195 5.92 -7.65 -4.64
C PRO A 195 4.67 -8.51 -4.86
N VAL A 196 4.84 -9.81 -5.07
CA VAL A 196 3.71 -10.74 -5.32
C VAL A 196 2.89 -11.06 -4.06
N LEU A 197 3.43 -10.75 -2.89
CA LEU A 197 2.71 -10.88 -1.63
C LEU A 197 2.08 -9.54 -1.28
N ASP A 198 1.10 -9.60 -0.37
CA ASP A 198 0.66 -8.44 0.40
C ASP A 198 1.73 -8.09 1.47
N SER A 199 2.97 -7.94 1.00
CA SER A 199 4.13 -7.57 1.82
C SER A 199 3.95 -6.18 2.40
N TYR A 200 4.67 -5.86 3.46
CA TYR A 200 4.58 -4.56 4.11
C TYR A 200 4.85 -3.43 3.12
N HIS A 201 5.88 -3.56 2.30
CA HIS A 201 6.19 -2.60 1.24
C HIS A 201 5.07 -2.49 0.19
N SER A 202 4.49 -3.61 -0.25
CA SER A 202 3.38 -3.60 -1.23
C SER A 202 2.17 -2.85 -0.69
N VAL A 203 1.75 -3.13 0.54
CA VAL A 203 0.60 -2.47 1.19
C VAL A 203 0.89 -0.98 1.42
N TRP A 204 2.10 -0.63 1.84
CA TRP A 204 2.48 0.76 2.03
C TRP A 204 2.49 1.56 0.73
N PHE A 205 2.99 0.96 -0.35
CA PHE A 205 2.97 1.58 -1.67
C PHE A 205 1.53 1.79 -2.16
N GLU A 206 0.66 0.80 -1.95
CA GLU A 206 -0.75 0.89 -2.28
C GLU A 206 -1.44 2.04 -1.52
N LEU A 207 -1.18 2.16 -0.21
CA LEU A 207 -1.66 3.29 0.61
C LEU A 207 -1.17 4.64 0.08
N HIS A 208 0.11 4.73 -0.31
CA HIS A 208 0.65 5.96 -0.90
C HIS A 208 -0.10 6.32 -2.20
N GLN A 209 -0.35 5.33 -3.06
CA GLN A 209 -1.06 5.55 -4.30
C GLN A 209 -2.50 6.00 -4.06
N ASP A 210 -3.21 5.38 -3.10
CA ASP A 210 -4.56 5.79 -2.71
C ASP A 210 -4.57 7.26 -2.22
N LEU A 211 -3.62 7.65 -1.37
CA LEU A 211 -3.51 9.04 -0.90
C LEU A 211 -3.29 10.04 -2.05
N LEU A 212 -2.44 9.70 -3.02
CA LEU A 212 -2.20 10.53 -4.21
C LEU A 212 -3.47 10.66 -5.06
N GLU A 213 -4.15 9.55 -5.35
CA GLU A 213 -5.38 9.53 -6.15
C GLU A 213 -6.51 10.29 -5.45
N THR A 214 -6.67 10.08 -4.15
CA THR A 214 -7.63 10.81 -3.31
C THR A 214 -7.41 12.31 -3.38
N LEU A 215 -6.17 12.76 -3.26
CA LEU A 215 -5.85 14.18 -3.23
C LEU A 215 -5.79 14.82 -4.62
N GLY A 216 -5.77 14.02 -5.69
CA GLY A 216 -5.58 14.47 -7.06
C GLY A 216 -4.14 14.94 -7.32
N LEU A 217 -3.16 14.27 -6.72
CA LEU A 217 -1.74 14.62 -6.79
C LEU A 217 -0.97 13.67 -7.72
N GLU A 218 0.03 14.21 -8.41
CA GLU A 218 1.00 13.41 -9.14
C GLU A 218 2.19 13.04 -8.25
N ARG A 219 2.78 11.88 -8.51
CA ARG A 219 3.93 11.40 -7.74
C ARG A 219 5.18 12.22 -8.09
N GLY A 220 5.73 12.95 -7.11
CA GLY A 220 6.96 13.73 -7.27
C GLY A 220 6.75 15.18 -7.73
N ALA A 221 5.51 15.69 -7.66
CA ALA A 221 5.21 17.12 -7.76
C ALA A 221 5.62 17.89 -6.48
#